data_AF-A0A0S4X1W1-F1
#
_entry.id   AF-A0A0S4X1W1-F1
#
_cell.length_a   1.000
_cell.length_b   1.000
_cell.length_c   1.000
_cell.angle_alpha   90.00
_cell.angle_beta   90.00
_cell.angle_gamma   90.00
#
_symmetry.space_group_name_H-M   'P 1'
#
loop_
_entity.id
_entity.type
_entity.pdbx_description
1 polymer ?
#
loop_
_entity_poly.entity_id
_entity_poly.type
_entity_poly.pdbx_seq_one_letter_code
_entity_poly.pdbx_strand_id
1 'polypeptide(L)'
;MDRTERRQRERMTQQLRAAIAQHGVEPMLDKLFGPGSWRYDAREGLWIVPDTQYVGPGRAYYCVRANGDWFKAQVGEEITQ
;
A
#
# COMPACT_ATOMS: atom_id res chain seq x y z
N MET A 1 9.80 17.14 -4.39
CA MET A 1 9.35 16.41 -3.19
C MET A 1 9.21 17.39 -2.07
N ASP A 2 7.98 17.67 -1.69
CA ASP A 2 7.65 18.64 -0.66
C ASP A 2 8.04 18.08 0.74
N ARG A 3 8.51 18.94 1.66
CA ARG A 3 8.97 18.50 3.01
C ARG A 3 7.86 17.81 3.80
N THR A 4 6.61 18.13 3.48
CA THR A 4 5.41 17.62 4.13
C THR A 4 5.10 16.18 3.70
N GLU A 5 5.24 15.89 2.39
CA GLU A 5 5.07 14.55 1.84
C GLU A 5 6.10 13.55 2.39
N ARG A 6 7.36 13.99 2.57
CA ARG A 6 8.41 13.15 3.18
C ARG A 6 8.05 12.72 4.59
N ARG A 7 7.66 13.67 5.44
CA ARG A 7 7.26 13.39 6.83
C ARG A 7 6.05 12.46 6.92
N GLN A 8 5.09 12.63 6.03
CA GLN A 8 3.92 11.76 5.96
C GLN A 8 4.30 10.32 5.57
N ARG A 9 5.19 10.15 4.58
CA ARG A 9 5.71 8.83 4.20
C ARG A 9 6.51 8.20 5.33
N GLU A 10 7.37 8.95 6.01
CA GLU A 10 8.18 8.43 7.12
C GLU A 10 7.31 7.95 8.29
N ARG A 11 6.28 8.72 8.66
CA ARG A 11 5.31 8.31 9.69
C ARG A 11 4.58 7.03 9.30
N MET A 12 4.09 6.97 8.05
CA MET A 12 3.42 5.79 7.54
C MET A 12 4.33 4.56 7.58
N THR A 13 5.59 4.68 7.14
CA THR A 13 6.57 3.60 7.18
C THR A 13 6.88 3.15 8.61
N GLN A 14 7.00 4.07 9.56
CA GLN A 14 7.24 3.70 10.96
C GLN A 14 6.03 2.99 11.58
N GLN A 15 4.81 3.46 11.31
CA GLN A 15 3.59 2.80 11.76
C GLN A 15 3.45 1.40 11.17
N LEU A 16 3.75 1.23 9.88
CA LEU A 16 3.80 -0.05 9.19
C LEU A 16 4.75 -1.02 9.89
N ARG A 17 6.02 -0.62 10.07
CA ARG A 17 7.04 -1.48 10.69
C ARG A 17 6.68 -1.89 12.12
N ALA A 18 6.20 -0.94 12.93
CA ALA A 18 5.82 -1.21 14.31
C ALA A 18 4.63 -2.16 14.44
N ALA A 19 3.62 -2.02 13.57
CA ALA A 19 2.44 -2.87 13.58
C ALA A 19 2.72 -4.28 13.06
N ILE A 20 3.53 -4.39 12.00
CA ILE A 20 3.91 -5.68 11.42
C ILE A 20 4.71 -6.52 12.41
N ALA A 21 5.64 -5.92 13.15
CA ALA A 21 6.43 -6.63 14.16
C ALA A 21 5.56 -7.21 15.30
N GLN A 22 4.39 -6.62 15.57
CA GLN A 22 3.51 -7.04 16.67
C GLN A 22 2.42 -8.01 16.23
N HIS A 23 1.85 -7.83 15.04
CA HIS A 23 0.63 -8.52 14.62
C HIS A 23 0.69 -9.11 13.20
N GLY A 24 1.77 -8.89 12.46
CA GLY A 24 1.85 -9.23 11.05
C GLY A 24 1.20 -8.17 10.14
N VAL A 25 1.33 -8.36 8.83
CA VAL A 25 0.88 -7.38 7.83
C VAL A 25 -0.64 -7.37 7.70
N GLU A 26 -1.27 -8.53 7.68
CA GLU A 26 -2.70 -8.69 7.38
C GLU A 26 -3.61 -7.97 8.39
N PRO A 27 -3.46 -8.14 9.72
CA PRO A 27 -4.31 -7.44 10.69
C PRO A 27 -4.08 -5.92 10.66
N MET A 28 -2.89 -5.48 10.27
CA MET A 28 -2.62 -4.06 10.07
C MET A 28 -3.35 -3.51 8.83
N LEU A 29 -3.34 -4.24 7.72
CA LEU A 29 -4.04 -3.83 6.51
C LEU A 29 -5.55 -3.76 6.75
N ASP A 30 -6.12 -4.72 7.47
CA ASP A 30 -7.53 -4.70 7.86
C ASP A 30 -7.87 -3.45 8.71
N LYS A 31 -6.96 -3.05 9.60
CA LYS A 31 -7.14 -1.85 10.43
C LYS A 31 -7.04 -0.54 9.64
N LEU A 32 -6.17 -0.46 8.64
CA LEU A 32 -5.95 0.77 7.86
C LEU A 32 -6.94 0.94 6.70
N PHE A 33 -7.30 -0.15 6.03
CA PHE A 33 -8.04 -0.13 4.77
C PHE A 33 -9.38 -0.87 4.85
N GLY A 34 -9.66 -1.53 5.97
CA GLY A 34 -10.83 -2.38 6.14
C GLY A 34 -10.54 -3.85 5.78
N PRO A 35 -11.27 -4.79 6.41
CA PRO A 35 -11.11 -6.21 6.15
C PRO A 35 -11.46 -6.56 4.70
N GLY A 36 -10.62 -7.35 4.05
CA GLY A 36 -10.81 -7.78 2.66
C GLY A 36 -10.43 -6.73 1.60
N SER A 37 -9.89 -5.58 2.01
CA SER A 37 -9.46 -4.51 1.10
C SER A 37 -8.08 -4.75 0.46
N TRP A 38 -7.50 -5.93 0.62
CA TRP A 38 -6.16 -6.27 0.13
C TRP A 38 -6.12 -7.67 -0.48
N ARG A 39 -5.15 -7.89 -1.37
CA ARG A 39 -4.81 -9.23 -1.88
C ARG A 39 -3.32 -9.49 -1.68
N TYR A 40 -2.97 -10.73 -1.34
CA TYR A 40 -1.57 -11.15 -1.31
C TYR A 40 -1.14 -11.63 -2.70
N ASP A 41 -0.04 -11.08 -3.22
CA ASP A 41 0.64 -11.58 -4.41
C ASP A 41 1.84 -12.44 -3.99
N ALA A 42 1.67 -13.75 -4.08
CA ALA A 42 2.71 -14.71 -3.70
C ALA A 42 3.91 -14.71 -4.65
N ARG A 43 3.77 -14.23 -5.89
CA ARG A 43 4.87 -14.16 -6.86
C ARG A 43 5.83 -13.03 -6.51
N GLU A 44 5.28 -11.90 -6.07
CA GLU A 44 6.05 -10.72 -5.69
C GLU A 44 6.33 -10.61 -4.18
N GLY A 45 5.67 -11.44 -3.36
CA GLY A 45 5.83 -11.46 -1.91
C GLY A 45 5.34 -10.18 -1.24
N LEU A 46 4.22 -9.63 -1.72
CA LEU A 46 3.69 -8.35 -1.25
C LEU A 46 2.16 -8.35 -1.20
N TRP A 47 1.61 -7.45 -0.39
CA TRP A 47 0.19 -7.17 -0.28
C TRP A 47 -0.16 -5.97 -1.13
N ILE A 48 -1.22 -6.07 -1.91
CA ILE A 48 -1.70 -5.04 -2.83
C ILE A 48 -3.05 -4.52 -2.32
N VAL A 49 -3.10 -3.23 -2.04
CA VAL A 49 -4.31 -2.51 -1.60
C VAL A 49 -4.71 -1.52 -2.69
N PRO A 50 -5.94 -1.53 -3.21
CA PRO A 50 -6.43 -0.48 -4.10
C PRO A 50 -6.44 0.89 -3.40
N ASP A 51 -5.93 1.93 -4.07
CA ASP A 51 -6.05 3.30 -3.59
C ASP A 51 -7.40 3.90 -4.04
N THR A 52 -8.43 3.73 -3.21
CA THR A 52 -9.80 4.17 -3.50
C THR A 52 -9.97 5.69 -3.57
N GLN A 53 -8.98 6.45 -3.08
CA GLN A 53 -8.98 7.92 -3.14
C GLN A 53 -8.30 8.46 -4.41
N TYR A 54 -7.73 7.59 -5.24
CA TYR A 54 -7.11 8.00 -6.50
C TYR A 54 -8.16 8.36 -7.54
N VAL A 55 -8.08 9.58 -8.09
CA VAL A 55 -9.02 10.13 -9.08
C VAL A 55 -8.40 10.34 -10.47
N GLY A 56 -7.16 9.89 -10.68
CA GLY A 56 -6.48 10.01 -11.98
C GLY A 56 -6.78 8.85 -12.93
N PRO A 57 -6.30 8.92 -14.19
CA PRO A 57 -6.51 7.86 -15.18
C PRO A 57 -5.84 6.55 -14.75
N GLY A 58 -6.53 5.44 -15.02
CA GLY A 58 -6.11 4.09 -14.64
C GLY A 58 -6.45 3.74 -13.19
N ARG A 59 -5.56 3.02 -12.51
CA ARG A 59 -5.75 2.58 -11.12
C ARG A 59 -4.46 2.74 -10.33
N ALA A 60 -4.56 3.16 -9.08
CA ALA A 60 -3.43 3.21 -8.17
C ALA A 60 -3.57 2.19 -7.04
N TYR A 61 -2.42 1.72 -6.55
CA TYR A 61 -2.33 0.68 -5.54
C TYR A 61 -1.22 1.01 -4.53
N TYR A 62 -1.44 0.67 -3.27
CA TYR A 62 -0.39 0.57 -2.26
C TYR A 62 0.13 -0.87 -2.23
N CYS A 63 1.43 -1.04 -2.51
CA CYS A 63 2.11 -2.32 -2.44
C CYS A 63 2.96 -2.36 -1.16
N VAL A 64 2.66 -3.29 -0.25
CA VAL A 64 3.28 -3.40 1.08
C VAL A 64 4.05 -4.71 1.19
N ARG A 65 5.30 -4.66 1.64
CA ARG A 65 6.15 -5.84 1.89
C ARG A 65 6.08 -6.29 3.34
N ALA A 66 6.46 -7.54 3.59
CA ALA A 66 6.50 -8.14 4.93
C ALA A 66 7.42 -7.41 5.93
N ASN A 67 8.38 -6.61 5.46
CA ASN A 67 9.28 -5.81 6.29
C ASN A 67 8.75 -4.39 6.57
N GLY A 68 7.55 -4.06 6.08
CA GLY A 68 6.92 -2.74 6.21
C GLY A 68 7.40 -1.70 5.21
N ASP A 69 8.29 -2.04 4.28
CA ASP A 69 8.53 -1.19 3.13
C ASP A 69 7.33 -1.22 2.19
N TRP A 70 7.06 -0.10 1.55
CA TRP A 70 5.92 0.04 0.66
C TRP A 70 6.20 1.04 -0.45
N PHE A 71 5.48 0.88 -1.55
CA PHE A 71 5.49 1.80 -2.66
C PHE A 71 4.09 1.94 -3.26
N LYS A 72 3.88 3.04 -3.97
CA LYS A 72 2.64 3.28 -4.71
C LYS A 72 2.88 2.87 -6.17
N ALA A 73 2.04 1.98 -6.68
CA ALA A 73 2.03 1.58 -8.09
C ALA A 73 0.84 2.24 -8.78
N GLN A 74 1.03 2.66 -10.02
CA GLN A 74 -0.06 3.11 -10.89
C GLN A 74 -0.04 2.25 -12.15
N VAL A 75 -1.20 1.68 -12.48
CA VAL A 75 -1.45 1.04 -13.76
C VAL A 75 -2.21 2.07 -14.59
N GLY A 76 -1.64 2.49 -15.72
CA GLY A 76 -2.29 3.42 -16.64
C GLY A 76 -3.58 2.85 -17.24
N GLU A 77 -4.29 3.64 -18.03
CA GLU A 77 -5.41 3.10 -18.81
C GLU A 77 -4.88 2.03 -19.78
N GLU A 78 -5.52 0.87 -19.75
CA GLU A 78 -5.29 -0.17 -20.75
C GLU A 78 -5.83 0.37 -22.07
N ILE A 79 -4.94 0.74 -23.00
CA ILE A 79 -5.33 1.06 -24.37
C ILE A 79 -5.64 -0.28 -25.03
N THR A 80 -6.89 -0.73 -24.95
CA THR A 80 -7.40 -1.77 -25.84
C THR A 80 -7.42 -1.19 -27.26
N GLN A 81 -6.47 -1.61 -28.09
CA GLN A 81 -6.49 -1.35 -29.53
C GLN A 81 -7.60 -2.13 -30.22
#